data_AF-K9P381-F1
#
_entry.id   AF-K9P381-F1
#
_cell.length_a   1.000
_cell.length_b   1.000
_cell.length_c   1.000
_cell.angle_alpha   90.00
_cell.angle_beta   90.00
_cell.angle_gamma   90.00
#
_symmetry.space_group_name_H-M   'P 1'
#
loop_
_entity.id
_entity.type
_entity.pdbx_description
1 polymer ?
#
loop_
_entity_poly.entity_id
_entity_poly.type
_entity_poly.pdbx_seq_one_letter_code
_entity_poly.pdbx_strand_id
1 'polypeptide(L)'
;MPLPLRAAPQTPPLQGTTWQLVGIQSMDDAQGLTRPANPSRYTLSLQADGRAVLQLDCKRATGRWRVEPSADPGNGGFRFGPLASTKALCPAASLAEPLARQLPYVRGYLLRDGRLNLSLLADGGILLWEPRVGAGPGYSNRPDPALETAILAASPDLRRPLGSAAGGMGRIRYVHGRTDLDGDGRQDVLVYLMGPYVCGTGGCTLQVFRQEATGYRLITSFPTSRLPVIVPAGGRSRWRDLWRLQSGGGAPATWVREVFDGRGYRSKERIPASGNPPRGTALLGGDPSLADGAPLVPSP
;
A
#
# COMPACT_ATOMS: atom_id res chain seq x y z
N MET A 1 -31.16 -22.92 26.69
CA MET A 1 -29.78 -22.81 26.16
C MET A 1 -29.82 -21.80 25.01
N PRO A 2 -29.21 -20.61 25.12
CA PRO A 2 -29.12 -19.69 23.98
C PRO A 2 -28.08 -20.22 22.99
N LEU A 3 -28.45 -20.29 21.71
CA LEU A 3 -27.54 -20.58 20.59
C LEU A 3 -26.44 -19.49 20.54
N PRO A 4 -25.17 -19.83 20.31
CA PRO A 4 -24.12 -18.82 20.17
C PRO A 4 -24.41 -17.96 18.93
N LEU A 5 -24.38 -16.64 19.08
CA LEU A 5 -24.39 -15.70 17.97
C LEU A 5 -23.18 -16.01 17.09
N ARG A 6 -23.44 -16.51 15.88
CA ARG A 6 -22.43 -16.69 14.84
C ARG A 6 -21.92 -15.31 14.45
N ALA A 7 -20.66 -15.01 14.79
CA ALA A 7 -20.01 -13.77 14.38
C ALA A 7 -20.11 -13.61 12.86
N ALA A 8 -20.50 -12.42 12.40
CA ALA A 8 -20.57 -12.15 10.96
C ALA A 8 -19.17 -12.35 10.33
N PRO A 9 -19.08 -12.99 9.15
CA PRO A 9 -17.81 -13.14 8.46
C PRO A 9 -17.19 -11.75 8.23
N GLN A 10 -15.99 -11.55 8.77
CA GLN A 10 -15.25 -10.31 8.58
C GLN A 10 -14.66 -10.28 7.16
N THR A 11 -14.79 -9.15 6.48
CA THR A 11 -14.24 -8.98 5.13
C THR A 11 -12.71 -9.13 5.18
N PRO A 12 -12.13 -10.05 4.39
CA PRO A 12 -10.68 -10.26 4.37
C PRO A 12 -9.91 -8.97 4.03
N PRO A 13 -8.74 -8.71 4.65
CA PRO A 13 -7.99 -7.48 4.46
C PRO A 13 -7.21 -7.44 3.12
N LEU A 14 -7.75 -8.04 2.05
CA LEU A 14 -7.12 -8.11 0.73
C LEU A 14 -7.50 -6.95 -0.19
N GLN A 15 -8.60 -6.25 0.08
CA GLN A 15 -9.02 -5.11 -0.75
C GLN A 15 -8.06 -3.92 -0.61
N GLY A 16 -7.68 -3.33 -1.74
CA GLY A 16 -6.72 -2.22 -1.82
C GLY A 16 -5.25 -2.64 -1.63
N THR A 17 -4.96 -3.95 -1.61
CA THR A 17 -3.61 -4.47 -1.39
C THR A 17 -2.89 -4.72 -2.69
N THR A 18 -1.56 -4.86 -2.64
CA THR A 18 -0.82 -5.37 -3.79
C THR A 18 0.41 -6.13 -3.35
N TRP A 19 0.71 -7.13 -4.18
CA TRP A 19 1.64 -8.19 -3.86
C TRP A 19 2.64 -8.36 -5.00
N GLN A 20 3.82 -8.88 -4.67
CA GLN A 20 4.80 -9.31 -5.65
C GLN A 20 5.05 -10.80 -5.51
N LEU A 21 5.24 -11.48 -6.64
CA LEU A 21 5.44 -12.92 -6.66
C LEU A 21 6.83 -13.24 -6.10
N VAL A 22 6.88 -14.10 -5.07
CA VAL A 22 8.15 -14.62 -4.53
C VAL A 22 8.42 -16.05 -4.97
N GLY A 23 7.39 -16.77 -5.41
CA GLY A 23 7.59 -18.03 -6.10
C GLY A 23 6.31 -18.77 -6.45
N ILE A 24 6.51 -19.83 -7.23
CA ILE A 24 5.51 -20.81 -7.64
C ILE A 24 5.98 -22.13 -7.06
N GLN A 25 5.28 -22.61 -6.03
CA GLN A 25 5.53 -23.91 -5.42
C GLN A 25 4.69 -24.95 -6.15
N SER A 26 5.36 -25.95 -6.73
CA SER A 26 4.74 -27.14 -7.30
C SER A 26 4.54 -28.20 -6.23
N MET A 27 3.56 -29.09 -6.42
CA MET A 27 3.44 -30.33 -5.65
C MET A 27 4.21 -31.49 -6.27
N ASP A 28 4.80 -31.30 -7.45
CA ASP A 28 5.81 -32.20 -8.00
C ASP A 28 7.15 -31.88 -7.34
N ASP A 29 7.65 -32.82 -6.51
CA ASP A 29 8.91 -32.69 -5.78
C ASP A 29 10.11 -32.45 -6.71
N ALA A 30 10.05 -32.91 -7.97
CA ALA A 30 11.10 -32.64 -8.96
C ALA A 30 11.13 -31.17 -9.41
N GLN A 31 9.99 -30.47 -9.35
CA GLN A 31 9.88 -29.05 -9.74
C GLN A 31 10.10 -28.11 -8.54
N GLY A 32 9.65 -28.52 -7.34
CA GLY A 32 9.85 -27.78 -6.10
C GLY A 32 9.36 -26.31 -6.16
N LEU A 33 10.23 -25.37 -5.79
CA LEU A 33 9.93 -23.94 -5.75
C LEU A 33 10.67 -23.16 -6.84
N THR A 34 9.92 -22.62 -7.80
CA THR A 34 10.47 -21.73 -8.83
C THR A 34 10.32 -20.27 -8.42
N ARG A 35 11.42 -19.48 -8.49
CA ARG A 35 11.44 -18.06 -8.10
C ARG A 35 11.68 -17.14 -9.29
N PRO A 36 11.03 -15.96 -9.38
CA PRO A 36 11.36 -14.98 -10.41
C PRO A 36 12.73 -14.36 -10.12
N ALA A 37 13.54 -14.15 -11.17
CA ALA A 37 14.83 -13.45 -11.05
C ALA A 37 14.66 -12.00 -10.55
N ASN A 38 13.54 -11.36 -10.89
CA ASN A 38 13.17 -10.04 -10.39
C ASN A 38 11.68 -10.01 -9.99
N PRO A 39 11.38 -10.21 -8.69
CA PRO A 39 10.01 -10.18 -8.15
C PRO A 39 9.23 -8.92 -8.50
N SER A 40 9.89 -7.77 -8.62
CA SER A 40 9.23 -6.48 -8.87
C SER A 40 8.51 -6.41 -10.22
N ARG A 41 8.83 -7.32 -11.17
CA ARG A 41 8.19 -7.45 -12.48
C ARG A 41 6.95 -8.35 -12.47
N TYR A 42 6.62 -8.97 -11.34
CA TYR A 42 5.46 -9.85 -11.19
C TYR A 42 4.58 -9.32 -10.06
N THR A 43 3.50 -8.63 -10.40
CA THR A 43 2.68 -7.93 -9.41
C THR A 43 1.22 -8.34 -9.50
N LEU A 44 0.53 -8.30 -8.36
CA LEU A 44 -0.90 -8.55 -8.24
C LEU A 44 -1.54 -7.46 -7.38
N SER A 45 -2.25 -6.53 -8.01
CA SER A 45 -3.04 -5.50 -7.32
C SER A 45 -4.48 -5.92 -7.19
N LEU A 46 -4.99 -5.97 -5.95
CA LEU A 46 -6.36 -6.31 -5.60
C LEU A 46 -7.10 -5.03 -5.23
N GLN A 47 -7.79 -4.41 -6.18
CA GLN A 47 -8.44 -3.12 -5.99
C GLN A 47 -9.71 -3.25 -5.15
N ALA A 48 -10.07 -2.15 -4.46
CA ALA A 48 -11.24 -2.10 -3.59
C ALA A 48 -12.58 -2.26 -4.33
N ASP A 49 -12.61 -1.96 -5.63
CA ASP A 49 -13.76 -2.14 -6.53
C ASP A 49 -13.91 -3.59 -7.06
N GLY A 50 -13.11 -4.54 -6.54
CA GLY A 50 -13.12 -5.94 -6.97
C GLY A 50 -12.38 -6.19 -8.29
N ARG A 51 -11.59 -5.23 -8.80
CA ARG A 51 -10.72 -5.43 -9.97
C ARG A 51 -9.34 -5.94 -9.57
N ALA A 52 -8.82 -6.91 -10.32
CA ALA A 52 -7.46 -7.41 -10.22
C ALA A 52 -6.64 -6.88 -11.41
N VAL A 53 -5.44 -6.37 -11.12
CA VAL A 53 -4.47 -5.93 -12.14
C VAL A 53 -3.16 -6.65 -11.89
N LEU A 54 -2.64 -7.33 -12.90
CA LEU A 54 -1.40 -8.08 -12.83
C LEU A 54 -0.37 -7.55 -13.83
N GLN A 55 0.88 -7.40 -13.36
CA GLN A 55 2.06 -7.36 -14.23
C GLN A 55 2.67 -8.76 -14.23
N LEU A 56 2.87 -9.34 -15.41
CA LEU A 56 3.45 -10.67 -15.62
C LEU A 56 4.70 -10.49 -16.48
N ASP A 57 5.77 -10.02 -15.85
CA ASP A 57 7.01 -9.58 -16.51
C ASP A 57 6.78 -8.49 -17.54
N CYS A 58 6.59 -8.86 -18.81
CA CYS A 58 6.31 -7.95 -19.91
C CYS A 58 4.80 -7.80 -20.20
N LYS A 59 3.98 -8.80 -19.82
CA LYS A 59 2.53 -8.81 -20.08
C LYS A 59 1.79 -8.10 -18.95
N ARG A 60 0.63 -7.55 -19.30
CA ARG A 60 -0.33 -7.03 -18.33
C ARG A 60 -1.61 -7.82 -18.44
N ALA A 61 -2.20 -8.18 -17.31
CA ALA A 61 -3.49 -8.85 -17.24
C ALA A 61 -4.45 -8.11 -16.31
N THR A 62 -5.74 -8.10 -16.64
CA THR A 62 -6.78 -7.48 -15.81
C THR A 62 -8.02 -8.36 -15.74
N GLY A 63 -8.75 -8.30 -14.64
CA GLY A 63 -10.04 -8.97 -14.49
C GLY A 63 -10.70 -8.68 -13.16
N ARG A 64 -11.67 -9.49 -12.78
CA ARG A 64 -12.33 -9.38 -11.46
C ARG A 64 -11.70 -10.36 -10.47
N TRP A 65 -11.79 -10.08 -9.18
CA TRP A 65 -11.48 -11.04 -8.12
C TRP A 65 -12.58 -11.05 -7.07
N ARG A 66 -12.73 -12.18 -6.38
CA ARG A 66 -13.69 -12.37 -5.28
C ARG A 66 -13.09 -13.24 -4.19
N VAL A 67 -13.57 -13.01 -2.98
CA VAL A 67 -13.28 -13.83 -1.80
C VAL A 67 -14.57 -14.41 -1.24
N GLU A 68 -14.48 -15.65 -0.79
CA GLU A 68 -15.50 -16.32 0.02
C GLU A 68 -14.96 -16.33 1.46
N PRO A 69 -15.50 -15.48 2.36
CA PRO A 69 -14.98 -15.35 3.72
C PRO A 69 -15.09 -16.66 4.51
N SER A 70 -14.06 -16.96 5.30
CA SER A 70 -14.15 -17.99 6.35
C SER A 70 -14.42 -17.35 7.72
N ALA A 71 -14.47 -18.17 8.78
CA ALA A 71 -14.55 -17.67 10.15
C ALA A 71 -13.28 -16.91 10.57
N ASP A 72 -12.13 -17.19 9.95
CA ASP A 72 -10.86 -16.50 10.14
C ASP A 72 -10.58 -15.59 8.92
N PRO A 73 -10.47 -14.26 9.10
CA PRO A 73 -10.23 -13.33 8.00
C PRO A 73 -8.88 -13.58 7.29
N GLY A 74 -7.96 -14.30 7.93
CA GLY A 74 -6.69 -14.74 7.37
C GLY A 74 -6.81 -15.82 6.29
N ASN A 75 -7.96 -16.49 6.12
CA ASN A 75 -8.10 -17.54 5.12
C ASN A 75 -9.52 -17.65 4.54
N GLY A 76 -9.63 -18.30 3.37
CA GLY A 76 -10.92 -18.56 2.74
C GLY A 76 -10.82 -18.86 1.25
N GLY A 77 -11.96 -18.84 0.58
CA GLY A 77 -12.01 -19.00 -0.88
C GLY A 77 -11.50 -17.74 -1.59
N PHE A 78 -10.74 -17.93 -2.67
CA PHE A 78 -10.28 -16.85 -3.54
C PHE A 78 -10.42 -17.26 -4.99
N ARG A 79 -10.99 -16.40 -5.84
CA ARG A 79 -11.16 -16.67 -7.27
C ARG A 79 -10.90 -15.43 -8.11
N PHE A 80 -10.17 -15.61 -9.20
CA PHE A 80 -10.19 -14.66 -10.32
C PHE A 80 -11.39 -14.97 -11.22
N GLY A 81 -12.01 -13.91 -11.76
CA GLY A 81 -12.85 -14.02 -12.96
C GLY A 81 -11.99 -14.16 -14.22
N PRO A 82 -12.60 -14.07 -15.42
CA PRO A 82 -11.84 -14.04 -16.66
C PRO A 82 -10.76 -12.95 -16.63
N LEU A 83 -9.52 -13.34 -16.93
CA LEU A 83 -8.37 -12.43 -17.00
C LEU A 83 -8.05 -12.16 -18.47
N ALA A 84 -8.17 -10.89 -18.89
CA ALA A 84 -7.75 -10.44 -20.20
C ALA A 84 -6.27 -10.01 -20.13
N SER A 85 -5.41 -10.57 -21.00
CA SER A 85 -3.98 -10.27 -21.02
C SER A 85 -3.51 -9.70 -22.36
N THR A 86 -2.46 -8.87 -22.34
CA THR A 86 -1.79 -8.40 -23.55
C THR A 86 -1.03 -9.53 -24.25
N LYS A 87 -0.93 -9.47 -25.60
CA LYS A 87 -0.25 -10.48 -26.43
C LYS A 87 1.28 -10.26 -26.55
N ALA A 88 1.92 -9.66 -25.55
CA ALA A 88 3.37 -9.45 -25.57
C ALA A 88 4.12 -10.78 -25.45
N LEU A 89 5.25 -10.94 -26.15
CA LEU A 89 6.13 -12.10 -26.00
C LEU A 89 7.19 -11.78 -24.93
N CYS A 90 7.11 -12.44 -23.78
CA CYS A 90 8.11 -12.25 -22.72
C CYS A 90 9.36 -13.09 -22.98
N PRO A 91 10.52 -12.73 -22.39
CA PRO A 91 11.74 -13.53 -22.50
C PRO A 91 11.50 -15.00 -22.12
N ALA A 92 12.23 -15.93 -22.73
CA ALA A 92 12.02 -17.37 -22.50
C ALA A 92 12.20 -17.79 -21.03
N ALA A 93 13.07 -17.12 -20.28
CA ALA A 93 13.29 -17.34 -18.85
C ALA A 93 12.20 -16.72 -17.95
N SER A 94 11.19 -16.07 -18.54
CA SER A 94 10.10 -15.40 -17.82
C SER A 94 9.13 -16.40 -17.20
N LEU A 95 8.66 -16.11 -16.00
CA LEU A 95 7.57 -16.84 -15.36
C LEU A 95 6.19 -16.38 -15.82
N ALA A 96 6.09 -15.46 -16.80
CA ALA A 96 4.82 -14.91 -17.24
C ALA A 96 3.84 -15.99 -17.74
N GLU A 97 4.33 -16.89 -18.60
CA GLU A 97 3.54 -17.98 -19.16
C GLU A 97 3.12 -19.05 -18.13
N PRO A 98 4.02 -19.62 -17.30
CA PRO A 98 3.60 -20.57 -16.27
C PRO A 98 2.66 -19.95 -15.24
N LEU A 99 2.91 -18.70 -14.82
CA LEU A 99 2.00 -18.01 -13.91
C LEU A 99 0.62 -17.77 -14.54
N ALA A 100 0.57 -17.28 -15.78
CA ALA A 100 -0.69 -17.02 -16.49
C ALA A 100 -1.57 -18.27 -16.60
N ARG A 101 -0.98 -19.45 -16.84
CA ARG A 101 -1.71 -20.72 -16.90
C ARG A 101 -2.30 -21.15 -15.56
N GLN A 102 -1.67 -20.78 -14.44
CA GLN A 102 -2.10 -21.20 -13.10
C GLN A 102 -3.17 -20.28 -12.50
N LEU A 103 -3.17 -18.98 -12.81
CA LEU A 103 -4.10 -17.99 -12.24
C LEU A 103 -5.59 -18.40 -12.31
N PRO A 104 -6.13 -18.96 -13.42
CA PRO A 104 -7.52 -19.40 -13.48
C PRO A 104 -7.89 -20.54 -12.51
N TYR A 105 -6.89 -21.26 -12.01
CA TYR A 105 -7.06 -22.40 -11.10
C TYR A 105 -6.95 -22.03 -9.63
N VAL A 106 -6.72 -20.76 -9.27
CA VAL A 106 -6.72 -20.33 -7.87
C VAL A 106 -8.10 -20.55 -7.23
N ARG A 107 -8.14 -21.17 -6.04
CA ARG A 107 -9.37 -21.47 -5.30
C ARG A 107 -9.37 -21.01 -3.86
N GLY A 108 -8.21 -20.81 -3.25
CA GLY A 108 -8.10 -20.43 -1.85
C GLY A 108 -7.00 -19.40 -1.61
N TYR A 109 -7.09 -18.72 -0.47
CA TYR A 109 -6.03 -17.87 0.04
C TYR A 109 -5.73 -18.19 1.51
N LEU A 110 -4.47 -17.96 1.90
CA LEU A 110 -4.02 -17.95 3.27
C LEU A 110 -3.06 -16.77 3.47
N LEU A 111 -3.36 -15.93 4.46
CA LEU A 111 -2.48 -14.90 4.97
C LEU A 111 -1.73 -15.46 6.17
N ARG A 112 -0.40 -15.58 6.03
CA ARG A 112 0.47 -16.09 7.10
C ARG A 112 1.81 -15.40 7.02
N ASP A 113 2.36 -14.98 8.16
CA ASP A 113 3.66 -14.31 8.26
C ASP A 113 3.77 -13.07 7.34
N GLY A 114 2.66 -12.34 7.19
CA GLY A 114 2.56 -11.17 6.32
C GLY A 114 2.55 -11.48 4.82
N ARG A 115 2.52 -12.75 4.41
CA ARG A 115 2.50 -13.19 3.00
C ARG A 115 1.11 -13.66 2.58
N LEU A 116 0.84 -13.55 1.28
CA LEU A 116 -0.36 -14.06 0.64
C LEU A 116 0.00 -15.34 -0.12
N ASN A 117 -0.56 -16.46 0.31
CA ASN A 117 -0.45 -17.74 -0.36
C ASN A 117 -1.76 -18.02 -1.09
N LEU A 118 -1.71 -18.15 -2.42
CA LEU A 118 -2.88 -18.50 -3.22
C LEU A 118 -2.80 -19.98 -3.61
N SER A 119 -3.73 -20.77 -3.12
CA SER A 119 -3.78 -22.23 -3.36
C SER A 119 -4.53 -22.54 -4.65
N LEU A 120 -3.97 -23.44 -5.46
CA LEU A 120 -4.57 -23.91 -6.69
C LEU A 120 -5.55 -25.06 -6.43
N LEU A 121 -6.48 -25.26 -7.36
CA LEU A 121 -7.41 -26.38 -7.36
C LEU A 121 -6.65 -27.73 -7.33
N ALA A 122 -7.20 -28.70 -6.62
CA ALA A 122 -6.71 -30.09 -6.56
C ALA A 122 -5.23 -30.21 -6.16
N ASP A 123 -4.81 -29.37 -5.21
CA ASP A 123 -3.42 -29.30 -4.74
C ASP A 123 -2.43 -29.09 -5.90
N GLY A 124 -2.80 -28.34 -6.94
CA GLY A 124 -1.94 -28.09 -8.10
C GLY A 124 -0.71 -27.22 -7.80
N GLY A 125 -0.53 -26.78 -6.56
CA GLY A 125 0.56 -25.93 -6.10
C GLY A 125 0.08 -24.67 -5.36
N ILE A 126 1.05 -23.84 -4.99
CA ILE A 126 0.83 -22.60 -4.24
C ILE A 126 1.57 -21.45 -4.94
N LEU A 127 0.85 -20.38 -5.24
CA LEU A 127 1.47 -19.12 -5.63
C LEU A 127 1.81 -18.34 -4.35
N LEU A 128 3.10 -18.11 -4.14
CA LEU A 128 3.62 -17.40 -2.98
C LEU A 128 3.82 -15.94 -3.33
N TRP A 129 3.16 -15.07 -2.58
CA TRP A 129 3.26 -13.63 -2.75
C TRP A 129 3.65 -12.97 -1.45
N GLU A 130 4.48 -11.94 -1.54
CA GLU A 130 4.73 -11.05 -0.41
C GLU A 130 4.16 -9.67 -0.70
N PRO A 131 3.89 -8.87 0.35
CA PRO A 131 3.41 -7.51 0.17
C PRO A 131 4.37 -6.81 -0.77
N ARG A 132 3.87 -6.26 -1.87
CA ARG A 132 4.72 -5.43 -2.71
C ARG A 132 4.86 -4.11 -2.02
N VAL A 133 5.90 -4.07 -1.21
CA VAL A 133 6.59 -2.89 -0.79
C VAL A 133 6.79 -1.99 -2.02
N GLY A 134 5.93 -0.97 -2.16
CA GLY A 134 6.04 0.02 -3.23
C GLY A 134 5.46 -0.30 -4.62
N ALA A 135 4.60 -1.31 -4.85
CA ALA A 135 3.62 -1.18 -5.95
C ALA A 135 2.35 -1.98 -5.81
N GLY A 136 1.69 -1.87 -4.66
CA GLY A 136 0.36 -1.27 -4.72
C GLY A 136 0.49 0.21 -4.51
N PRO A 137 -0.61 0.95 -4.36
CA PRO A 137 -0.49 2.26 -3.78
C PRO A 137 0.35 2.27 -2.49
N GLY A 138 0.54 1.15 -1.77
CA GLY A 138 1.20 1.17 -0.45
C GLY A 138 0.41 1.99 0.57
N TYR A 139 -0.66 2.67 0.12
CA TYR A 139 -1.54 3.53 0.84
C TYR A 139 -2.95 2.95 0.76
N SER A 140 -3.69 3.09 1.85
CA SER A 140 -5.13 2.92 1.92
C SER A 140 -5.82 4.25 1.59
N ASN A 141 -6.98 4.14 0.96
CA ASN A 141 -7.92 5.22 0.73
C ASN A 141 -9.25 4.97 1.46
N ARG A 142 -9.26 4.08 2.47
CA ARG A 142 -10.42 3.92 3.33
C ARG A 142 -10.56 5.15 4.23
N PRO A 143 -11.74 5.79 4.28
CA PRO A 143 -12.02 6.85 5.24
C PRO A 143 -11.77 6.35 6.67
N ASP A 144 -11.16 7.21 7.49
CA ASP A 144 -10.93 7.01 8.93
C ASP A 144 -11.32 8.31 9.64
N PRO A 145 -12.53 8.37 10.23
CA PRO A 145 -13.04 9.59 10.87
C PRO A 145 -12.16 10.11 12.03
N ALA A 146 -11.51 9.20 12.78
CA ALA A 146 -10.61 9.59 13.86
C ALA A 146 -9.33 10.23 13.30
N LEU A 147 -8.83 9.72 12.18
CA LEU A 147 -7.69 10.28 11.47
C LEU A 147 -8.05 11.62 10.80
N GLU A 148 -9.23 11.72 10.19
CA GLU A 148 -9.74 12.97 9.59
C GLU A 148 -9.86 14.08 10.65
N THR A 149 -10.39 13.75 11.83
CA THR A 149 -10.43 14.66 12.98
C THR A 149 -9.02 15.14 13.35
N ALA A 150 -8.06 14.23 13.42
CA ALA A 150 -6.67 14.56 13.76
C ALA A 150 -5.99 15.41 12.66
N ILE A 151 -6.22 15.13 11.38
CA ILE A 151 -5.73 15.92 10.26
C ILE A 151 -6.26 17.36 10.34
N LEU A 152 -7.56 17.53 10.58
CA LEU A 152 -8.20 18.84 10.67
C LEU A 152 -7.82 19.61 11.95
N ALA A 153 -7.48 18.91 13.04
CA ALA A 153 -6.90 19.52 14.23
C ALA A 153 -5.44 19.97 13.97
N ALA A 154 -4.67 19.15 13.24
CA ALA A 154 -3.28 19.42 12.87
C ALA A 154 -3.12 20.49 11.79
N SER A 155 -4.18 20.81 11.04
CA SER A 155 -4.15 21.78 9.94
C SER A 155 -5.36 22.69 9.96
N PRO A 156 -5.44 23.64 10.93
CA PRO A 156 -6.59 24.53 11.11
C PRO A 156 -6.91 25.35 9.86
N ASP A 157 -5.92 25.67 9.05
CA ASP A 157 -6.07 26.42 7.80
C ASP A 157 -6.94 25.70 6.76
N LEU A 158 -7.07 24.37 6.86
CA LEU A 158 -7.93 23.59 5.96
C LEU A 158 -9.41 23.67 6.34
N ARG A 159 -9.76 24.09 7.56
CA ARG A 159 -11.16 24.13 8.03
C ARG A 159 -12.00 25.17 7.28
N ARG A 160 -11.42 26.33 6.98
CA ARG A 160 -12.10 27.41 6.22
C ARG A 160 -12.47 27.00 4.79
N PRO A 161 -11.55 26.49 3.94
CA PRO A 161 -11.89 26.08 2.58
C PRO A 161 -12.83 24.85 2.55
N LEU A 162 -12.79 23.96 3.55
CA LEU A 162 -13.68 22.80 3.60
C LEU A 162 -15.11 23.13 4.10
N GLY A 163 -15.30 24.18 4.89
CA GLY A 163 -16.58 24.57 5.48
C GLY A 163 -17.46 25.50 4.61
N SER A 164 -17.00 25.90 3.43
CA SER A 164 -17.75 26.80 2.53
C SER A 164 -18.73 26.00 1.65
N ALA A 165 -20.03 26.29 1.75
CA ALA A 165 -21.10 25.69 0.92
C ALA A 165 -20.93 25.96 -0.60
N ALA A 166 -20.06 26.90 -0.99
CA ALA A 166 -19.59 27.02 -2.36
C ALA A 166 -18.54 25.94 -2.62
N GLY A 167 -18.98 24.77 -3.09
CA GLY A 167 -18.16 23.63 -3.50
C GLY A 167 -17.26 23.87 -4.72
N GLY A 168 -16.51 24.98 -4.74
CA GLY A 168 -15.74 25.44 -5.91
C GLY A 168 -14.24 25.64 -5.68
N MET A 169 -13.71 25.56 -4.47
CA MET A 169 -12.29 25.82 -4.22
C MET A 169 -11.64 24.65 -3.45
N GLY A 170 -11.29 23.61 -4.22
CA GLY A 170 -10.29 22.61 -3.86
C GLY A 170 -10.70 21.47 -2.94
N ARG A 171 -11.21 20.38 -3.51
CA ARG A 171 -11.41 19.11 -2.79
C ARG A 171 -10.07 18.61 -2.25
N ILE A 172 -9.97 18.44 -0.94
CA ILE A 172 -8.82 17.76 -0.32
C ILE A 172 -9.17 16.29 -0.18
N ARG A 173 -8.24 15.45 -0.62
CA ARG A 173 -8.31 14.00 -0.47
C ARG A 173 -7.03 13.49 0.11
N TYR A 174 -7.09 12.34 0.75
CA TYR A 174 -5.92 11.78 1.41
C TYR A 174 -5.80 10.29 1.19
N VAL A 175 -4.57 9.82 1.30
CA VAL A 175 -4.25 8.41 1.38
C VAL A 175 -3.34 8.18 2.57
N HIS A 176 -3.38 6.99 3.17
CA HIS A 176 -2.60 6.71 4.37
C HIS A 176 -1.92 5.36 4.37
N GLY A 177 -0.71 5.29 4.91
CA GLY A 177 0.08 4.07 5.09
C GLY A 177 0.33 3.86 6.57
N ARG A 178 0.36 2.61 7.02
CA ARG A 178 0.48 2.26 8.43
C ARG A 178 1.66 1.34 8.71
N THR A 179 2.47 1.70 9.68
CA THR A 179 3.58 0.87 10.17
C THR A 179 3.89 1.25 11.59
N ASP A 180 4.42 0.32 12.38
CA ASP A 180 5.01 0.64 13.67
C ASP A 180 6.37 1.33 13.44
N LEU A 181 6.43 2.63 13.69
CA LEU A 181 7.65 3.43 13.59
C LEU A 181 8.39 3.47 14.92
N ASP A 182 7.72 3.45 16.06
CA ASP A 182 8.36 3.63 17.38
C ASP A 182 8.57 2.35 18.18
N GLY A 183 8.17 1.20 17.62
CA GLY A 183 8.34 -0.13 18.19
C GLY A 183 7.38 -0.42 19.34
N ASP A 184 6.31 0.36 19.54
CA ASP A 184 5.36 0.18 20.63
C ASP A 184 4.26 -0.86 20.35
N GLY A 185 4.28 -1.47 19.16
CA GLY A 185 3.31 -2.46 18.70
C GLY A 185 2.00 -1.87 18.17
N ARG A 186 1.80 -0.55 18.27
CA ARG A 186 0.71 0.17 17.59
C ARG A 186 1.18 0.63 16.22
N GLN A 187 0.22 0.93 15.35
CA GLN A 187 0.53 1.34 13.98
C GLN A 187 0.51 2.86 13.88
N ASP A 188 1.67 3.47 13.66
CA ASP A 188 1.78 4.87 13.25
C ASP A 188 1.28 5.03 11.82
N VAL A 189 0.85 6.25 11.50
CA VAL A 189 0.18 6.55 10.23
C VAL A 189 0.91 7.66 9.49
N LEU A 190 1.28 7.38 8.24
CA LEU A 190 1.70 8.41 7.29
C LEU A 190 0.50 8.80 6.43
N VAL A 191 0.18 10.08 6.40
CA VAL A 191 -0.93 10.65 5.63
C VAL A 191 -0.38 11.53 4.51
N TYR A 192 -0.75 11.25 3.27
CA TYR A 192 -0.44 12.10 2.13
C TYR A 192 -1.69 12.86 1.69
N LEU A 193 -1.69 14.17 1.90
CA LEU A 193 -2.81 15.06 1.58
C LEU A 193 -2.65 15.60 0.16
N MET A 194 -3.70 15.51 -0.64
CA MET A 194 -3.75 15.94 -2.02
C MET A 194 -4.86 16.97 -2.22
N GLY A 195 -4.54 18.07 -2.89
CA GLY A 195 -5.46 19.18 -3.11
C GLY A 195 -4.73 20.50 -3.30
N PRO A 196 -5.41 21.54 -3.80
CA PRO A 196 -4.77 22.79 -4.20
C PRO A 196 -4.14 23.60 -3.05
N TYR A 197 -4.51 23.32 -1.80
CA TYR A 197 -3.94 23.98 -0.61
C TYR A 197 -2.84 23.17 0.09
N VAL A 198 -2.68 21.92 -0.31
CA VAL A 198 -1.75 20.97 0.33
C VAL A 198 -0.70 20.46 -0.64
N CYS A 199 -0.80 20.81 -1.93
CA CYS A 199 0.14 20.49 -2.99
C CYS A 199 0.72 21.74 -3.65
N GLY A 200 2.00 21.67 -3.99
CA GLY A 200 2.69 22.63 -4.85
C GLY A 200 3.61 21.93 -5.85
N THR A 201 4.49 22.68 -6.51
CA THR A 201 5.44 22.11 -7.48
C THR A 201 6.46 21.14 -6.85
N GLY A 202 6.68 21.29 -5.54
CA GLY A 202 7.54 20.46 -4.69
C GLY A 202 6.98 19.09 -4.29
N GLY A 203 5.71 18.81 -4.64
CA GLY A 203 4.93 17.69 -4.11
C GLY A 203 3.84 18.17 -3.15
N CYS A 204 3.27 17.23 -2.39
CA CYS A 204 2.19 17.51 -1.47
C CYS A 204 2.57 17.29 0.00
N THR A 205 1.66 17.65 0.89
CA THR A 205 1.83 17.57 2.33
C THR A 205 1.79 16.11 2.79
N LEU A 206 2.87 15.68 3.45
CA LEU A 206 2.97 14.40 4.14
C LEU A 206 2.96 14.64 5.65
N GLN A 207 2.10 13.96 6.39
CA GLN A 207 2.02 14.03 7.85
C GLN A 207 2.31 12.67 8.47
N VAL A 208 2.98 12.66 9.61
CA VAL A 208 3.23 11.47 10.43
C VAL A 208 2.42 11.62 11.71
N PHE A 209 1.60 10.63 12.02
CA PHE A 209 0.79 10.55 13.23
C PHE A 209 1.14 9.32 14.04
N ARG A 210 1.13 9.48 15.36
CA ARG A 210 1.13 8.37 16.31
C ARG A 210 -0.28 7.99 16.67
N GLN A 211 -0.58 6.69 16.70
CA GLN A 211 -1.85 6.20 17.25
C GLN A 211 -1.82 6.21 18.78
N GLU A 212 -2.78 6.89 19.40
CA GLU A 212 -2.92 6.91 20.86
C GLU A 212 -4.08 6.01 21.31
N ALA A 213 -4.40 6.00 22.62
CA ALA A 213 -5.54 5.25 23.14
C ALA A 213 -6.86 5.70 22.47
N THR A 214 -6.99 7.00 22.22
CA THR A 214 -8.12 7.61 21.53
C THR A 214 -7.61 8.56 20.44
N GLY A 215 -7.75 8.17 19.18
CA GLY A 215 -7.37 9.00 18.04
C GLY A 215 -5.88 9.00 17.73
N TYR A 216 -5.40 10.14 17.22
CA TYR A 216 -4.05 10.28 16.69
C TYR A 216 -3.42 11.61 17.10
N ARG A 217 -2.11 11.57 17.34
CA ARG A 217 -1.31 12.78 17.61
C ARG A 217 -0.33 13.03 16.49
N LEU A 218 -0.30 14.26 15.97
CA LEU A 218 0.68 14.66 14.95
C LEU A 218 2.10 14.61 15.53
N ILE A 219 2.99 13.93 14.82
CA ILE A 219 4.43 13.90 15.10
C ILE A 219 5.16 14.92 14.24
N THR A 220 4.92 14.94 12.92
CA THR A 220 5.60 15.87 12.00
C THR A 220 4.78 16.08 10.73
N SER A 221 4.86 17.30 10.16
CA SER A 221 4.27 17.66 8.88
C SER A 221 5.36 18.11 7.90
N PHE A 222 5.29 17.63 6.66
CA PHE A 222 6.22 17.91 5.58
C PHE A 222 5.47 18.49 4.36
N PRO A 223 5.49 19.81 4.12
CA PRO A 223 4.66 20.46 3.10
C PRO A 223 5.10 20.22 1.64
N THR A 224 6.24 19.56 1.40
CA THR A 224 6.77 19.30 0.04
C THR A 224 7.38 17.90 -0.06
N SER A 225 6.52 16.89 -0.12
CA SER A 225 6.90 15.48 -0.22
C SER A 225 6.31 14.86 -1.49
N ARG A 226 7.06 13.92 -2.07
CA ARG A 226 6.61 13.05 -3.15
C ARG A 226 6.70 11.60 -2.68
N LEU A 227 5.90 10.77 -3.32
CA LEU A 227 5.92 9.33 -3.10
C LEU A 227 6.99 8.66 -4.00
N PRO A 228 7.57 7.53 -3.58
CA PRO A 228 7.23 6.81 -2.37
C PRO A 228 7.89 7.35 -1.09
N VAL A 229 7.30 7.03 0.07
CA VAL A 229 7.99 7.14 1.37
C VAL A 229 8.51 5.76 1.76
N ILE A 230 9.82 5.64 1.98
CA ILE A 230 10.51 4.38 2.30
C ILE A 230 10.93 4.37 3.76
N VAL A 231 10.61 3.27 4.46
CA VAL A 231 10.99 3.03 5.85
C VAL A 231 12.05 1.93 5.88
N PRO A 232 13.32 2.23 6.19
CA PRO A 232 14.40 1.25 6.20
C PRO A 232 14.13 0.14 7.25
N ALA A 233 14.67 -1.06 7.00
CA ALA A 233 14.49 -2.22 7.88
C ALA A 233 15.21 -2.10 9.24
N GLY A 234 16.12 -1.14 9.38
CA GLY A 234 16.83 -0.86 10.63
C GLY A 234 16.78 0.62 10.98
N GLY A 235 16.84 0.92 12.28
CA GLY A 235 16.88 2.29 12.83
C GLY A 235 17.88 2.37 13.97
N ARG A 236 18.53 3.54 14.10
CA ARG A 236 19.42 3.85 15.24
C ARG A 236 18.73 4.67 16.32
N SER A 237 17.51 5.13 16.03
CA SER A 237 16.70 5.97 16.89
C SER A 237 15.53 5.16 17.44
N ARG A 238 14.90 5.66 18.51
CA ARG A 238 13.69 5.07 19.08
C ARG A 238 12.55 4.98 18.05
N TRP A 239 12.54 5.89 17.08
CA TRP A 239 11.66 5.83 15.91
C TRP A 239 12.44 5.41 14.66
N ARG A 240 11.81 4.66 13.75
CA ARG A 240 12.38 4.29 12.46
C ARG A 240 12.53 5.52 11.58
N ASP A 241 13.65 5.61 10.87
CA ASP A 241 13.89 6.69 9.92
C ASP A 241 12.88 6.64 8.76
N LEU A 242 12.74 7.75 8.04
CA LEU A 242 11.96 7.80 6.80
C LEU A 242 12.84 8.33 5.68
N TRP A 243 12.65 7.81 4.48
CA TRP A 243 13.17 8.40 3.26
C TRP A 243 12.00 8.90 2.44
N ARG A 244 11.94 10.20 2.20
CA ARG A 244 10.93 10.82 1.34
C ARG A 244 11.58 11.37 0.08
N LEU A 245 10.83 11.35 -1.02
CA LEU A 245 11.27 11.99 -2.24
C LEU A 245 10.89 13.47 -2.21
N GLN A 246 11.77 14.35 -2.68
CA GLN A 246 11.50 15.76 -2.87
C GLN A 246 11.94 16.16 -4.28
N SER A 247 11.07 16.83 -5.03
CA SER A 247 11.44 17.46 -6.31
C SER A 247 10.46 18.57 -6.67
N GLY A 248 10.97 19.65 -7.28
CA GLY A 248 10.17 20.83 -7.65
C GLY A 248 11.05 22.05 -7.95
N GLY A 249 10.48 23.06 -8.60
CA GLY A 249 11.18 24.31 -8.90
C GLY A 249 12.38 24.18 -9.86
N GLY A 250 12.40 23.13 -10.69
CA GLY A 250 13.52 22.86 -11.61
C GLY A 250 14.69 22.10 -10.99
N ALA A 251 14.67 21.83 -9.68
CA ALA A 251 15.70 21.04 -9.01
C ALA A 251 15.54 19.53 -9.29
N PRO A 252 16.65 18.79 -9.48
CA PRO A 252 16.62 17.33 -9.58
C PRO A 252 15.98 16.67 -8.35
N ALA A 253 15.32 15.54 -8.58
CA ALA A 253 14.73 14.77 -7.51
C ALA A 253 15.79 14.26 -6.52
N THR A 254 15.49 14.37 -5.24
CA THR A 254 16.40 14.06 -4.14
C THR A 254 15.67 13.25 -3.08
N TRP A 255 16.30 12.17 -2.63
CA TRP A 255 15.87 11.43 -1.45
C TRP A 255 16.34 12.17 -0.20
N VAL A 256 15.43 12.43 0.72
CA VAL A 256 15.70 13.08 2.00
C VAL A 256 15.47 12.10 3.13
N ARG A 257 16.50 11.83 3.92
CA ARG A 257 16.41 11.02 5.13
C ARG A 257 15.95 11.88 6.29
N GLU A 258 14.84 11.50 6.87
CA GLU A 258 14.23 12.09 8.04
C GLU A 258 14.51 11.18 9.25
N VAL A 259 15.09 11.74 10.29
CA VAL A 259 15.45 11.04 11.53
C VAL A 259 14.75 11.71 12.70
N PHE A 260 14.21 10.92 13.62
CA PHE A 260 13.53 11.44 14.80
C PHE A 260 14.52 12.01 15.83
N ASP A 261 14.28 13.24 16.28
CA ASP A 261 15.16 13.98 17.20
C ASP A 261 14.70 13.95 18.67
N GLY A 262 13.70 13.13 18.99
CA GLY A 262 13.05 13.10 20.31
C GLY A 262 11.75 13.88 20.38
N ARG A 263 11.53 14.83 19.47
CA ARG A 263 10.27 15.60 19.35
C ARG A 263 9.56 15.33 18.04
N GLY A 264 10.30 15.28 16.94
CA GLY A 264 9.77 15.06 15.60
C GLY A 264 10.86 14.64 14.62
N TYR A 265 10.48 14.43 13.37
CA TYR A 265 11.41 14.11 12.31
C TYR A 265 12.15 15.35 11.80
N ARG A 266 13.45 15.19 11.55
CA ARG A 266 14.36 16.20 11.00
C ARG A 266 15.17 15.63 9.85
N SER A 267 15.38 16.45 8.83
CA SER A 267 16.20 16.06 7.69
C SER A 267 17.67 15.95 8.13
N LYS A 268 18.29 14.81 7.86
CA LYS A 268 19.70 14.54 8.18
C LYS A 268 20.58 14.38 6.96
N GLU A 269 20.04 13.79 5.91
CA GLU A 269 20.81 13.37 4.75
C GLU A 269 20.02 13.57 3.47
N ARG A 270 20.71 13.92 2.39
CA ARG A 270 20.14 14.09 1.06
C ARG A 270 20.99 13.33 0.05
N ILE A 271 20.38 12.45 -0.73
CA ILE A 271 21.07 11.73 -1.81
C ILE A 271 20.32 11.91 -3.14
N PRO A 272 21.02 11.99 -4.28
CA PRO A 272 20.38 12.12 -5.59
C PRO A 272 19.41 10.96 -5.87
N ALA A 273 18.22 11.26 -6.41
CA ALA A 273 17.25 10.24 -6.78
C ALA A 273 17.53 9.62 -8.17
N SER A 274 18.55 10.08 -8.89
CA SER A 274 19.03 9.48 -10.13
C SER A 274 19.72 8.12 -9.91
N GLY A 275 20.16 7.83 -8.69
CA GLY A 275 20.74 6.54 -8.31
C GLY A 275 19.70 5.51 -7.86
N ASN A 276 20.18 4.42 -7.26
CA ASN A 276 19.30 3.41 -6.66
C ASN A 276 18.51 4.02 -5.49
N PRO A 277 17.22 3.70 -5.34
CA PRO A 277 16.44 4.18 -4.20
C PRO A 277 16.99 3.60 -2.89
N PRO A 278 16.78 4.31 -1.75
CA PRO A 278 17.09 3.78 -0.43
C PRO A 278 16.48 2.40 -0.21
N ARG A 279 17.22 1.49 0.42
CA ARG A 279 16.70 0.17 0.79
C ARG A 279 15.69 0.30 1.92
N GLY A 280 14.55 -0.36 1.79
CA GLY A 280 13.54 -0.39 2.85
C GLY A 280 12.14 -0.67 2.33
N THR A 281 11.17 -0.48 3.23
CA THR A 281 9.77 -0.68 2.98
C THR A 281 9.08 0.61 2.50
N ALA A 282 8.73 0.70 1.22
CA ALA A 282 7.84 1.75 0.72
C ALA A 282 6.42 1.64 1.33
N LEU A 283 6.11 2.57 2.24
CA LEU A 283 4.89 2.64 3.04
C LEU A 283 3.79 3.51 2.43
N LEU A 284 4.14 4.39 1.50
CA LEU A 284 3.20 5.12 0.66
C LEU A 284 3.79 5.02 -0.74
N GLY A 285 3.43 3.97 -1.48
CA GLY A 285 3.90 3.68 -2.82
C GLY A 285 3.09 4.38 -3.91
N GLY A 286 3.45 4.13 -5.18
CA GLY A 286 2.68 4.60 -6.33
C GLY A 286 2.62 6.13 -6.50
N ASP A 287 1.64 6.58 -7.27
CA ASP A 287 1.41 8.00 -7.60
C ASP A 287 -0.10 8.31 -7.47
N PRO A 288 -0.62 8.46 -6.24
CA PRO A 288 -2.03 8.72 -5.99
C PRO A 288 -2.44 10.04 -6.62
N SER A 289 -3.59 10.02 -7.29
CA SER A 289 -4.28 11.22 -7.72
C SER A 289 -5.39 11.60 -6.74
N LEU A 290 -5.97 12.78 -6.94
CA LEU A 290 -7.20 13.16 -6.27
C LEU A 290 -8.31 12.11 -6.46
N ALA A 291 -8.40 11.38 -7.58
CA ALA A 291 -9.45 10.39 -7.75
C ALA A 291 -9.29 9.17 -6.81
N ASP A 292 -8.07 8.91 -6.35
CA ASP A 292 -7.73 7.71 -5.58
C ASP A 292 -7.89 7.88 -4.07
N GLY A 293 -7.85 9.12 -3.55
CA GLY A 293 -7.84 9.38 -2.10
C GLY A 293 -9.24 9.39 -1.46
N ALA A 294 -9.30 9.11 -0.15
CA ALA A 294 -10.50 9.34 0.66
C ALA A 294 -10.81 10.85 0.73
N PRO A 295 -12.09 11.26 0.71
CA PRO A 295 -12.45 12.66 0.92
C PRO A 295 -12.09 13.09 2.35
N LEU A 296 -11.37 14.20 2.50
CA LEU A 296 -11.19 14.82 3.81
C LEU A 296 -12.42 15.70 4.06
N VAL A 297 -13.37 15.19 4.84
CA VAL A 297 -14.57 15.93 5.23
C VAL A 297 -14.47 16.36 6.70
N PRO A 298 -14.93 17.57 7.05
CA PRO A 298 -15.18 17.89 8.44
C PRO A 298 -16.17 16.88 9.02
N SER A 299 -15.88 16.32 10.19
CA SER A 299 -16.90 15.59 10.94
C SER A 299 -18.06 16.54 11.26
N PRO A 300 -19.31 16.09 11.14
CA PRO A 300 -20.50 16.88 11.46
C PRO A 300 -20.55 17.27 12.94
#